data_AF-A0A536RWQ0-F1
#
_entry.id   AF-A0A536RWQ0-F1
#
_cell.length_a   1.000
_cell.length_b   1.000
_cell.length_c   1.000
_cell.angle_alpha   90.00
_cell.angle_beta   90.00
_cell.angle_gamma   90.00
#
_symmetry.space_group_name_H-M   'P 1'
#
loop_
_entity.id
_entity.type
_entity.pdbx_description
1 polymer ?
#
loop_
_entity_poly.entity_id
_entity_poly.type
_entity_poly.pdbx_seq_one_letter_code
_entity_poly.pdbx_strand_id
1 'polypeptide(L)'
;MGLTYPSQHGCVTSALSQVIAHALGTQNINVTIHGLAVATATNPDPVRTYATVGAIESQLVDARVWIGFHYRHSVIVGENLGNSVAAWTLDRFFLPKGDDREGDED
;
A
#
# COMPACT_ATOMS: atom_id res chain seq x y z
N MET A 1 19.39 -16.64 -6.07
CA MET A 1 18.59 -15.61 -6.78
C MET A 1 17.16 -16.13 -6.92
N GLY A 2 16.24 -15.80 -5.99
CA GLY A 2 14.91 -16.44 -5.94
C GLY A 2 13.76 -15.53 -5.48
N LEU A 3 13.86 -14.20 -5.71
CA LEU A 3 12.90 -13.21 -5.18
C LEU A 3 12.11 -12.47 -6.29
N THR A 4 12.07 -12.99 -7.52
CA THR A 4 11.60 -12.20 -8.67
C THR A 4 10.13 -12.39 -9.02
N TYR A 5 9.32 -13.19 -8.30
CA TYR A 5 7.88 -13.29 -8.59
C TYR A 5 7.04 -13.92 -7.45
N PRO A 6 5.90 -13.31 -7.05
CA PRO A 6 5.56 -11.90 -7.29
C PRO A 6 6.50 -10.98 -6.50
N SER A 7 6.49 -9.67 -6.80
CA SER A 7 7.22 -8.71 -5.99
C SER A 7 6.60 -8.63 -4.59
N GLN A 8 7.39 -8.97 -3.57
CA GLN A 8 6.98 -8.79 -2.17
C GLN A 8 6.61 -7.32 -1.87
N HIS A 9 7.35 -6.35 -2.42
CA HIS A 9 7.02 -4.94 -2.25
C HIS A 9 5.71 -4.58 -2.97
N GLY A 10 5.48 -5.14 -4.16
CA GLY A 10 4.18 -5.08 -4.85
C GLY A 10 3.03 -5.49 -3.93
N CYS A 11 3.15 -6.68 -3.32
CA CYS A 11 2.11 -7.22 -2.43
C CYS A 11 1.88 -6.37 -1.17
N VAL A 12 2.95 -6.00 -0.47
CA VAL A 12 2.82 -5.38 0.87
C VAL A 12 2.41 -3.92 0.76
N THR A 13 3.01 -3.15 -0.14
CA THR A 13 2.74 -1.71 -0.24
C THR A 13 1.32 -1.45 -0.71
N SER A 14 0.85 -2.15 -1.76
CA SER A 14 -0.54 -2.03 -2.24
C SER A 14 -1.56 -2.37 -1.16
N ALA A 15 -1.41 -3.53 -0.50
CA ALA A 15 -2.30 -3.96 0.56
C ALA A 15 -2.37 -2.94 1.71
N LEU A 16 -1.21 -2.46 2.17
CA LEU A 16 -1.15 -1.48 3.25
C LEU A 16 -1.80 -0.14 2.87
N SER A 17 -1.53 0.36 1.66
CA SER A 17 -2.13 1.59 1.17
C SER A 17 -3.66 1.50 1.09
N GLN A 18 -4.21 0.37 0.65
CA GLN A 18 -5.66 0.14 0.63
C GLN A 18 -6.27 0.05 2.03
N VAL A 19 -5.61 -0.63 2.97
CA VAL A 19 -6.08 -0.72 4.36
C VAL A 19 -6.12 0.67 5.02
N ILE A 20 -5.09 1.49 4.80
CA ILE A 20 -5.07 2.88 5.28
C ILE A 20 -6.19 3.69 4.64
N ALA A 21 -6.37 3.59 3.32
CA ALA A 21 -7.43 4.31 2.61
C ALA A 21 -8.83 3.90 3.10
N HIS A 22 -9.05 2.61 3.36
CA HIS A 22 -10.29 2.10 3.93
C HIS A 22 -10.52 2.66 5.34
N ALA A 23 -9.51 2.64 6.22
CA ALA A 23 -9.62 3.18 7.57
C ALA A 23 -9.91 4.70 7.58
N LEU A 24 -9.36 5.44 6.61
CA LEU A 24 -9.61 6.87 6.44
C LEU A 24 -10.91 7.18 5.67
N GLY A 25 -11.56 6.18 5.09
CA GLY A 25 -12.75 6.36 4.23
C GLY A 25 -12.46 7.11 2.92
N THR A 26 -11.21 7.18 2.47
CA THR A 26 -10.82 7.93 1.27
C THR A 26 -9.58 7.37 0.59
N GLN A 27 -9.56 7.41 -0.74
CA GLN A 27 -8.38 7.10 -1.55
C GLN A 27 -7.40 8.29 -1.64
N ASN A 28 -7.83 9.50 -1.23
CA ASN A 28 -7.02 10.70 -1.17
C ASN A 28 -6.35 10.81 0.21
N ILE A 29 -5.36 9.97 0.46
CA ILE A 29 -4.76 9.84 1.80
C ILE A 29 -3.70 10.90 2.11
N ASN A 30 -3.20 11.64 1.11
CA ASN A 30 -2.20 12.72 1.23
C ASN A 30 -1.05 12.40 2.21
N VAL A 31 -0.31 11.32 1.92
CA VAL A 31 0.74 10.81 2.81
C VAL A 31 2.12 11.30 2.39
N THR A 32 2.91 11.76 3.36
CA THR A 32 4.34 12.05 3.20
C THR A 32 5.17 10.86 3.67
N ILE A 33 6.00 10.32 2.79
CA ILE A 33 6.92 9.21 3.06
C ILE A 33 8.35 9.74 3.13
N HIS A 34 9.01 9.47 4.25
CA HIS A 34 10.42 9.78 4.46
C HIS A 34 11.27 8.57 4.08
N GLY A 35 12.11 8.72 3.06
CA GLY A 35 13.12 7.76 2.65
C GLY A 35 14.38 7.84 3.54
N LEU A 36 15.53 7.43 3.00
CA LEU A 36 16.80 7.48 3.73
C LEU A 36 17.11 8.91 4.19
N ALA A 37 17.55 9.05 5.45
CA ALA A 37 17.82 10.35 6.08
C ALA A 37 18.90 11.19 5.37
N VAL A 38 19.70 10.57 4.51
CA VAL A 38 20.74 11.24 3.72
C VAL A 38 20.37 11.22 2.24
N ALA A 39 20.35 12.41 1.64
CA ALA A 39 20.27 12.56 0.19
C ALA A 39 21.45 11.84 -0.47
N THR A 40 21.19 11.06 -1.51
CA THR A 40 22.24 10.42 -2.32
C THR A 40 22.31 11.10 -3.69
N ALA A 41 23.42 10.90 -4.42
CA ALA A 41 23.52 11.39 -5.79
C ALA A 41 22.40 10.85 -6.71
N THR A 42 21.87 9.66 -6.39
CA THR A 42 20.78 8.99 -7.13
C THR A 42 19.39 9.25 -6.54
N ASN A 43 19.30 9.85 -5.36
CA ASN A 43 18.05 10.21 -4.68
C ASN A 43 18.27 11.47 -3.83
N PRO A 44 18.35 12.66 -4.46
CA PRO A 44 18.66 13.90 -3.76
C PRO A 44 17.51 14.41 -2.89
N ASP A 45 16.28 13.95 -3.15
CA ASP A 45 15.09 14.27 -2.37
C ASP A 45 14.46 12.97 -1.82
N PRO A 46 14.82 12.57 -0.59
CA PRO A 46 14.33 11.33 -0.01
C PRO A 46 12.92 11.48 0.57
N VAL A 47 12.31 12.67 0.59
CA VAL A 47 10.97 12.87 1.16
C VAL A 47 9.99 13.13 0.02
N ARG A 48 8.89 12.38 -0.04
CA ARG A 48 7.85 12.60 -1.07
C ARG A 48 6.46 12.54 -0.49
N THR A 49 5.59 13.41 -0.98
CA THR A 49 4.16 13.40 -0.67
C THR A 49 3.38 12.81 -1.85
N TYR A 50 2.48 11.88 -1.54
CA TYR A 50 1.57 11.26 -2.50
C TYR A 50 0.14 11.60 -2.12
N ALA A 51 -0.58 12.24 -3.05
CA ALA A 51 -1.96 12.65 -2.81
C ALA A 51 -2.92 11.45 -2.66
N THR A 52 -2.67 10.37 -3.39
CA THR A 52 -3.60 9.23 -3.52
C THR A 52 -2.89 7.88 -3.38
N VAL A 53 -3.66 6.83 -3.09
CA VAL A 53 -3.18 5.44 -3.15
C VAL A 53 -2.59 5.11 -4.53
N GLY A 54 -3.28 5.50 -5.61
CA GLY A 54 -2.78 5.25 -6.97
C GLY A 54 -1.43 5.91 -7.28
N ALA A 55 -1.15 7.07 -6.68
CA ALA A 55 0.16 7.71 -6.81
C ALA A 55 1.27 6.92 -6.10
N ILE A 56 0.96 6.29 -4.97
CA ILE A 56 1.87 5.39 -4.25
C ILE A 56 2.15 4.14 -5.09
N GLU A 57 1.10 3.50 -5.63
CA GLU A 57 1.20 2.28 -6.44
C GLU A 57 1.96 2.50 -7.76
N SER A 58 1.69 3.59 -8.47
CA SER A 58 2.47 3.95 -9.66
C SER A 58 3.97 4.09 -9.34
N GLN A 59 4.28 4.80 -8.25
CA GLN A 59 5.67 4.98 -7.84
C GLN A 59 6.30 3.69 -7.32
N LEU A 60 5.53 2.82 -6.68
CA LEU A 60 5.98 1.49 -6.24
C LEU A 60 6.48 0.68 -7.44
N VAL A 61 5.68 0.57 -8.50
CA VAL A 61 6.08 -0.17 -9.71
C VAL A 61 7.37 0.39 -10.29
N ASP A 62 7.44 1.70 -10.47
CA ASP A 62 8.59 2.35 -11.09
C ASP A 62 9.85 2.25 -10.21
N ALA A 63 9.74 2.51 -8.91
CA ALA A 63 10.87 2.43 -7.98
C ALA A 63 11.52 1.04 -7.98
N ARG A 64 10.71 -0.03 -8.03
CA ARG A 64 11.21 -1.41 -8.05
C ARG A 64 11.88 -1.81 -9.37
N VAL A 65 11.48 -1.17 -10.46
CA VAL A 65 12.11 -1.34 -11.78
C VAL A 65 13.40 -0.53 -11.86
N TRP A 66 13.39 0.73 -11.43
CA TRP A 66 14.56 1.63 -11.52
C TRP A 66 15.75 1.14 -10.70
N ILE A 67 15.52 0.56 -9.53
CA ILE A 67 16.58 -0.05 -8.71
C ILE A 67 17.02 -1.44 -9.25
N GLY A 68 16.33 -1.99 -10.24
CA GLY A 68 16.65 -3.28 -10.84
C GLY A 68 16.33 -4.50 -9.97
N PHE A 69 15.47 -4.36 -8.96
CA PHE A 69 15.14 -5.46 -8.05
C PHE A 69 14.04 -6.38 -8.59
N HIS A 70 13.13 -5.88 -9.44
CA HIS A 70 12.08 -6.68 -10.06
C HIS A 70 11.82 -6.30 -11.52
N TYR A 71 11.40 -7.28 -12.33
CA TYR A 71 10.74 -7.01 -13.60
C TYR A 71 9.40 -6.30 -13.36
N ARG A 72 9.04 -5.33 -14.22
CA ARG A 72 7.78 -4.57 -14.09
C ARG A 72 6.55 -5.48 -13.91
N HIS A 73 6.48 -6.56 -14.69
CA HIS A 73 5.39 -7.53 -14.59
C HIS A 73 5.28 -8.17 -13.19
N SER A 74 6.41 -8.51 -12.56
CA SER A 74 6.43 -9.07 -11.21
C SER A 74 5.87 -8.11 -10.15
N VAL A 75 6.13 -6.81 -10.32
CA VAL A 75 5.61 -5.79 -9.42
C VAL A 75 4.11 -5.61 -9.59
N ILE A 76 3.64 -5.53 -10.84
CA ILE A 76 2.20 -5.42 -11.16
C ILE A 76 1.43 -6.62 -10.63
N VAL A 77 1.95 -7.85 -10.79
CA VAL A 77 1.28 -9.04 -10.22
C VAL A 77 1.24 -8.97 -8.70
N GLY A 78 2.33 -8.54 -8.06
CA GLY A 78 2.36 -8.36 -6.61
C GLY A 78 1.35 -7.30 -6.14
N GLU A 79 1.30 -6.16 -6.82
CA GLU A 79 0.33 -5.08 -6.56
C GLU A 79 -1.12 -5.58 -6.66
N ASN A 80 -1.47 -6.26 -7.76
CA ASN A 80 -2.79 -6.84 -7.93
C ASN A 80 -3.15 -7.86 -6.84
N LEU A 81 -2.19 -8.69 -6.44
CA LEU A 81 -2.38 -9.66 -5.35
C LEU A 81 -2.61 -8.96 -4.01
N GLY A 82 -1.80 -7.96 -3.68
CA GLY A 82 -1.94 -7.19 -2.43
C GLY A 82 -3.27 -6.44 -2.36
N ASN A 83 -3.67 -5.78 -3.44
CA ASN A 83 -4.99 -5.15 -3.57
C ASN A 83 -6.14 -6.14 -3.36
N SER A 84 -6.05 -7.33 -3.97
CA SER A 84 -7.06 -8.39 -3.82
C SER A 84 -7.14 -8.91 -2.39
N VAL A 85 -6.00 -9.12 -1.72
CA VAL A 85 -5.95 -9.57 -0.33
C VAL A 85 -6.53 -8.51 0.62
N ALA A 86 -6.19 -7.23 0.42
CA ALA A 86 -6.75 -6.14 1.22
C ALA A 86 -8.27 -6.06 1.07
N ALA A 87 -8.79 -6.02 -0.16
CA ALA A 87 -10.23 -6.00 -0.42
C ALA A 87 -10.93 -7.20 0.24
N TRP A 88 -10.42 -8.42 0.00
CA TRP A 88 -11.02 -9.63 0.54
C TRP A 88 -11.07 -9.63 2.08
N THR A 89 -10.01 -9.11 2.72
CA THR A 89 -9.87 -9.06 4.17
C THR A 89 -10.79 -8.02 4.79
N LEU A 90 -10.81 -6.81 4.23
CA LEU A 90 -11.62 -5.70 4.71
C LEU A 90 -13.12 -6.01 4.63
N ASP A 91 -13.55 -6.63 3.53
CA ASP A 91 -14.95 -7.06 3.33
C ASP A 91 -15.45 -8.11 4.33
N ARG A 92 -14.54 -8.78 5.06
CA ARG A 92 -14.88 -9.96 5.89
C ARG A 92 -14.52 -9.83 7.35
N PHE A 93 -13.41 -9.18 7.66
CA PHE A 93 -12.80 -9.20 8.99
C PHE A 93 -12.59 -7.81 9.58
N PHE A 94 -13.03 -6.75 8.89
CA PHE A 94 -12.95 -5.37 9.36
C PHE A 94 -14.32 -4.68 9.34
N LEU A 95 -15.37 -5.46 9.62
CA LEU A 95 -16.75 -5.01 9.69
C LEU A 95 -17.03 -4.25 11.00
N PRO A 96 -18.07 -3.40 11.05
CA PRO A 96 -18.47 -2.73 12.28
C PRO A 96 -18.63 -3.73 13.43
N LYS A 97 -18.10 -3.39 14.62
CA LYS A 97 -18.47 -4.13 15.82
C LYS A 97 -19.97 -3.91 16.03
N GLY A 98 -20.76 -4.98 16.12
CA GLY A 98 -22.18 -4.89 16.46
C GLY A 98 -22.37 -4.03 17.71
N ASP A 99 -23.41 -3.21 17.71
CA ASP A 99 -23.69 -2.31 18.83
C ASP A 99 -24.19 -3.12 20.02
N ASP A 100 -23.35 -3.25 21.05
CA ASP A 100 -23.69 -3.93 22.31
C ASP A 100 -24.52 -3.04 23.26
N ARG A 101 -25.06 -1.91 22.79
CA ARG A 101 -25.81 -0.93 23.60
C ARG A 101 -27.35 -1.10 23.60
N GLU A 102 -27.90 -2.19 23.08
CA GLU A 102 -29.37 -2.42 23.06
C GLU A 102 -29.91 -3.28 24.23
N GLY A 103 -29.20 -3.36 25.36
CA GLY A 103 -29.55 -4.28 26.47
C GLY A 103 -30.05 -3.68 27.78
N ASP A 104 -30.10 -2.35 27.95
CA ASP A 104 -30.26 -1.70 29.27
C ASP A 104 -31.51 -0.79 29.38
N GLU A 105 -32.60 -1.09 28.68
CA GLU A 105 -33.88 -0.41 28.91
C GLU A 105 -35.01 -1.41 29.26
N ASP A 106 -35.49 -1.27 30.51
CA ASP A 106 -36.63 -1.85 31.26
C ASP A 106 -36.59 -3.30 31.79
#